data_AF-A0AAD9N8S2-F1
#
_entry.id   AF-A0AAD9N8S2-F1
#
_cell.length_a   1.000
_cell.length_b   1.000
_cell.length_c   1.000
_cell.angle_alpha   90.00
_cell.angle_beta   90.00
_cell.angle_gamma   90.00
#
_symmetry.space_group_name_H-M   'P 1'
#
loop_
_entity.id
_entity.type
_entity.pdbx_description
1 polymer ?
#
loop_
_entity_poly.entity_id
_entity_poly.type
_entity_poly.pdbx_seq_one_letter_code
_entity_poly.pdbx_strand_id
1 'polypeptide(L)' 'MATEFVERLGSVFWADSFWLPSNLSWNDVISKRESGEMFLPLPRDLWAPFPIAMLLFGLRLLWER' A
#
# COMPACT_ATOMS: atom_id res chain seq x y z
N MET A 1 2.08 -20.97 -12.82
CA MET A 1 2.69 -21.28 -11.51
C MET A 1 3.21 -20.03 -10.79
N ALA A 2 4.16 -19.24 -11.34
CA ALA A 2 4.66 -18.05 -10.64
C ALA A 2 3.59 -16.94 -10.42
N THR A 3 2.69 -16.75 -11.39
CA THR A 3 1.61 -15.75 -11.32
C THR A 3 0.57 -16.04 -10.24
N GLU A 4 0.13 -17.29 -10.08
CA GLU A 4 -0.83 -17.67 -9.03
C GLU A 4 -0.27 -17.45 -7.62
N PHE A 5 1.02 -17.69 -7.43
CA PHE A 5 1.68 -17.44 -6.14
C PHE A 5 1.73 -15.94 -5.82
N VAL A 6 2.08 -15.11 -6.81
CA VAL A 6 2.09 -13.65 -6.67
C VAL A 6 0.68 -13.11 -6.40
N GLU A 7 -0.34 -13.63 -7.09
CA GLU A 7 -1.73 -13.23 -6.84
C GLU A 7 -2.21 -13.63 -5.45
N ARG A 8 -1.86 -14.84 -4.99
CA ARG A 8 -2.16 -15.29 -3.63
C ARG A 8 -1.48 -14.42 -2.57
N LEU A 9 -0.20 -14.12 -2.74
CA LEU A 9 0.52 -13.22 -1.84
C LEU A 9 -0.08 -11.82 -1.86
N GLY A 10 -0.42 -11.31 -3.05
CA GLY A 10 -1.11 -10.03 -3.20
C GLY A 10 -2.44 -10.01 -2.47
N SER A 11 -3.25 -11.06 -2.58
CA SER A 11 -4.56 -11.15 -1.91
C SER A 11 -4.46 -11.19 -0.38
N VAL A 12 -3.45 -11.87 0.17
CA VAL A 12 -3.19 -11.92 1.61
C VAL A 12 -2.62 -10.59 2.11
N PHE A 13 -1.71 -10.00 1.34
CA PHE A 13 -1.12 -8.70 1.68
C PHE A 13 -2.16 -7.58 1.63
N TRP A 14 -3.12 -7.64 0.69
CA TRP A 14 -4.21 -6.66 0.56
C TRP A 14 -5.48 -7.01 1.34
N ALA A 15 -5.42 -7.94 2.29
CA ALA A 15 -6.57 -8.24 3.14
C ALA A 15 -7.02 -7.00 3.94
N ASP A 16 -8.33 -6.72 3.94
CA ASP A 16 -8.92 -5.56 4.61
C ASP A 16 -8.50 -5.48 6.08
N SER A 17 -8.53 -6.61 6.78
CA SER A 17 -8.21 -6.70 8.22
C SER A 17 -6.78 -6.31 8.60
N PHE A 18 -5.84 -6.30 7.64
CA PHE A 18 -4.45 -5.93 7.91
C PHE A 18 -4.26 -4.40 7.87
N TRP A 19 -4.99 -3.72 6.98
CA TRP A 19 -4.79 -2.28 6.71
C TRP A 19 -5.91 -1.40 7.25
N LEU A 20 -7.13 -1.93 7.35
CA LEU A 20 -8.35 -1.19 7.66
C LEU A 20 -8.93 -1.63 9.00
N PRO A 21 -9.58 -0.72 9.73
CA PRO A 21 -10.35 -1.09 10.91
C PRO A 21 -11.54 -1.98 10.51
N SER A 22 -12.06 -2.76 11.46
CA SER A 22 -13.09 -3.79 11.22
C SER A 22 -14.41 -3.31 10.60
N ASN A 23 -14.62 -2.00 10.52
CA ASN A 23 -15.81 -1.35 9.96
C ASN A 23 -15.58 -0.74 8.56
N LEU A 24 -14.41 -0.94 7.95
CA LEU A 24 -14.06 -0.41 6.64
C LEU A 24 -13.51 -1.51 5.73
N SER A 25 -13.96 -1.53 4.48
CA SER A 25 -13.41 -2.37 3.42
C SER A 25 -12.75 -1.52 2.33
N TRP A 26 -11.84 -2.10 1.55
CA TRP A 26 -11.23 -1.44 0.40
C TRP A 26 -12.27 -0.98 -0.63
N ASN A 27 -13.40 -1.69 -0.75
CA ASN A 27 -14.50 -1.30 -1.63
C ASN A 27 -15.15 0.02 -1.18
N ASP A 28 -15.29 0.24 0.13
CA ASP A 28 -15.82 1.50 0.68
C ASP A 28 -14.83 2.66 0.48
N VAL A 29 -13.53 2.37 0.54
CA VAL A 29 -12.47 3.36 0.30
C VAL A 29 -12.42 3.76 -1.17
N ILE A 30 -12.51 2.78 -2.09
CA ILE A 30 -12.48 3.03 -3.53
C ILE A 30 -13.72 3.82 -3.96
N SER A 31 -14.92 3.43 -3.52
CA SER A 31 -16.17 4.12 -3.87
C SER A 31 -16.19 5.58 -3.38
N LYS A 32 -15.70 5.85 -2.16
CA LYS A 32 -15.57 7.23 -1.64
C LYS A 32 -14.53 8.09 -2.34
N ARG A 33 -13.54 7.45 -2.99
CA ARG A 33 -12.57 8.15 -3.84
C ARG A 33 -13.18 8.52 -5.18
N GLU A 34 -13.91 7.59 -5.81
CA GLU A 34 -14.59 7.84 -7.09
C GLU A 34 -15.66 8.93 -6.98
N SER A 35 -16.33 9.04 -5.82
CA SER A 35 -17.26 10.12 -5.54
C SER A 35 -16.59 11.48 -5.24
N GLY A 36 -15.26 11.50 -5.08
CA GLY A 36 -14.50 12.71 -4.73
C GLY A 36 -14.68 13.18 -3.29
N GLU A 37 -15.40 12.42 -2.46
CA GLU A 37 -15.67 12.77 -1.05
C GLU A 37 -14.45 12.59 -0.14
N MET A 38 -13.50 11.74 -0.54
CA MET A 38 -12.31 11.48 0.27
C MET A 38 -11.06 11.17 -0.56
N PHE A 39 -9.95 11.84 -0.25
CA PHE A 39 -8.62 11.51 -0.78
C PHE A 39 -7.88 10.63 0.23
N LEU A 40 -8.25 9.35 0.31
CA LEU A 40 -7.45 8.38 1.07
C LEU A 40 -6.35 7.83 0.15
N PRO A 41 -5.07 7.86 0.58
CA PRO A 41 -4.01 7.25 -0.21
C PRO A 41 -4.26 5.75 -0.30
N LEU A 42 -4.44 5.26 -1.51
CA LEU A 42 -4.55 3.83 -1.73
C LEU A 42 -3.18 3.21 -1.53
N PRO A 43 -3.12 1.94 -1.17
CA PRO A 43 -1.83 1.32 -0.99
C PRO A 43 -1.02 1.16 -2.28
N ARG A 44 -1.68 1.18 -3.44
CA ARG A 44 -1.01 1.33 -4.74
C ARG A 44 -0.25 2.65 -4.84
N ASP A 45 -0.72 3.69 -4.16
CA ASP A 45 -0.04 4.99 -4.12
C ASP A 45 1.26 4.94 -3.29
N LEU A 46 1.49 3.86 -2.52
CA LEU A 46 2.73 3.63 -1.78
C LEU A 46 3.90 3.17 -2.66
N TRP A 47 3.67 2.83 -3.92
CA TRP A 47 4.73 2.39 -4.85
C TRP A 47 5.78 3.46 -5.13
N ALA A 48 5.43 4.74 -5.05
CA ALA A 48 6.37 5.85 -5.20
C ALA A 48 7.09 6.21 -3.88
N PRO A 49 6.41 6.43 -2.74
CA PRO A 49 7.08 6.81 -1.49
C PRO A 49 7.93 5.68 -0.90
N PHE A 50 7.60 4.40 -1.11
CA PHE A 50 8.39 3.28 -0.59
C PHE A 50 9.85 3.23 -1.11
N PRO A 51 10.12 3.20 -2.42
CA PRO A 51 11.50 3.21 -2.93
C PRO A 51 12.23 4.50 -2.59
N ILE A 52 11.53 5.65 -2.54
CA ILE A 52 12.11 6.93 -2.13
C ILE A 52 12.57 6.86 -0.67
N ALA A 53 11.73 6.36 0.24
CA ALA A 53 12.09 6.18 1.64
C ALA A 53 13.31 5.25 1.77
N MET A 54 13.30 4.11 1.08
CA MET A 54 14.42 3.17 1.07
C MET A 54 15.72 3.82 0.57
N LEU A 55 15.66 4.64 -0.47
CA LEU A 55 16.80 5.39 -0.99
C LEU A 55 17.32 6.42 0.02
N LEU A 56 16.44 7.17 0.68
CA LEU A 56 16.82 8.13 1.72
C LEU A 56 17.45 7.45 2.94
N PHE A 57 16.91 6.31 3.36
CA PHE A 57 17.52 5.48 4.42
C PHE A 57 18.89 4.94 4.01
N GLY A 58 19.03 4.47 2.77
CA GLY A 58 20.32 4.03 2.24
C GLY A 58 21.36 5.16 2.20
N LEU A 59 20.95 6.34 1.75
CA LEU A 59 21.81 7.53 1.72
C LEU A 59 22.23 7.95 3.13
N ARG A 60 21.30 7.91 4.09
CA ARG A 60 21.57 8.15 5.51
C ARG A 60 22.62 7.19 6.06
N LEU A 61 22.48 5.89 5.81
CA LEU A 61 23.45 4.88 6.25
C LEU A 61 24.84 5.07 5.63
N LEU A 62 24.90 5.59 4.39
CA LEU A 62 26.17 5.89 3.73
C LEU A 62 26.86 7.12 4.33
N TRP A 63 26.08 8.11 4.80
CA TRP A 63 26.57 9.36 5.39
C TRP A 63 26.85 9.29 6.89
N GLU A 64 26.10 8.50 7.64
CA GLU A 64 26.31 8.24 9.08
C GLU A 64 27.46 7.24 9.33
N ARG A 65 28.34 7.05 8.36
CA ARG A 65 29.54 6.20 8.44
C ARG A 65 30.80 7.00 8.72
#